data_AF-A0AAW0YL24-F1
#
_entry.id   AF-A0AAW0YL24-F1
#
_cell.length_a   1.000
_cell.length_b   1.000
_cell.length_c   1.000
_cell.angle_alpha   90.00
_cell.angle_beta   90.00
_cell.angle_gamma   90.00
#
_symmetry.space_group_name_H-M   'P 1'
#
loop_
_entity.id
_entity.type
_entity.pdbx_description
1 polymer ?
#
loop_
_entity_poly.entity_id
_entity_poly.type
_entity_poly.pdbx_seq_one_letter_code
_entity_poly.pdbx_strand_id
1 'polypeptide(L)'
;EAVDISQYLQQLFDGPEERWPYVDTSDFMGDLLFADQPKIDLQVGFCGMYPYCSTLVVDIRPWALMVNHTGIELLLQEADSSSSWFVPPGAVFAPPKMDGLFTIGLIENDQHYHTTSLQLSKEDRWYSLKFEGRIPREGSTNLRIPTQDKVCFITVLSRYEENIQIMHLLPTYSITNNTEEELTVCSMYVYAGNIKIQLPVSLPALELSSKCRSSCMKEVPLLMWHILRDPGSSTSDEELCCIQIGQNGYQAHPVVIKDTPPDQRMTFTLPNSDDGPVLNRSFLVTSHKHFGQIKMVVQVDPSPQMIIHNCTNA
;
A
#
# COMPACT_ATOMS: atom_id res chain seq x y z
N GLU A 1 38.13 30.95 -24.35
CA GLU A 1 38.07 29.53 -24.74
C GLU A 1 37.14 29.39 -25.93
N ALA A 2 37.47 28.54 -26.90
CA ALA A 2 36.63 28.35 -28.08
C ALA A 2 35.41 27.51 -27.68
N VAL A 3 34.23 28.08 -27.83
CA VAL A 3 32.95 27.43 -27.52
C VAL A 3 32.56 26.56 -28.72
N ASP A 4 32.44 25.25 -28.51
CA ASP A 4 31.99 24.33 -29.55
C ASP A 4 30.48 24.44 -29.72
N ILE A 5 30.08 25.23 -30.72
CA ILE A 5 28.67 25.51 -31.06
C ILE A 5 27.94 24.21 -31.42
N SER A 6 28.63 23.21 -31.96
CA SER A 6 28.02 21.94 -32.36
C SER A 6 27.52 21.15 -31.15
N GLN A 7 28.26 21.17 -30.04
CA GLN A 7 27.88 20.49 -28.80
C GLN A 7 26.64 21.13 -28.15
N TYR A 8 26.54 22.45 -28.17
CA TYR A 8 25.36 23.19 -27.68
C TYR A 8 24.12 22.94 -28.54
N LEU A 9 24.28 22.91 -29.86
CA LEU A 9 23.18 22.59 -30.76
C LEU A 9 22.70 21.15 -30.54
N GLN A 10 23.61 20.21 -30.32
CA GLN A 10 23.27 18.81 -30.05
C GLN A 10 22.45 18.65 -28.76
N GLN A 11 22.86 19.32 -27.66
CA GLN A 11 22.08 19.38 -26.42
C GLN A 11 20.72 20.09 -26.55
N LEU A 12 20.55 20.98 -27.54
CA LEU A 12 19.29 21.66 -27.83
C LEU A 12 18.30 20.75 -28.59
N PHE A 13 18.80 19.76 -29.32
CA PHE A 13 18.00 18.81 -30.11
C PHE A 13 17.84 17.44 -29.43
N ASP A 14 18.72 17.10 -28.49
CA ASP A 14 18.50 16.01 -27.55
C ASP A 14 17.33 16.42 -26.65
N GLY A 15 16.13 15.95 -27.00
CA GLY A 15 14.94 16.13 -26.18
C GLY A 15 15.18 15.60 -24.76
N PRO A 16 14.47 16.11 -23.75
CA PRO A 16 14.59 15.58 -22.40
C PRO A 16 14.38 14.07 -22.43
N GLU A 17 15.15 13.31 -21.64
CA GLU A 17 14.91 11.88 -21.47
C GLU A 17 13.41 11.65 -21.20
N GLU A 18 12.78 10.70 -21.92
CA GLU A 18 11.37 10.30 -21.74
C GLU A 18 11.15 9.55 -20.41
N ARG A 19 11.65 10.09 -19.30
CA ARG A 19 11.36 9.59 -17.96
C ARG A 19 10.41 10.56 -17.31
N TRP A 20 9.30 10.04 -16.80
CA TRP A 20 8.34 10.85 -16.07
C TRP A 20 9.05 11.45 -14.84
N PRO A 21 9.13 12.78 -14.70
CA PRO A 21 10.03 13.40 -13.72
C PRO A 21 9.58 13.20 -12.27
N TYR A 22 8.30 12.90 -12.06
CA TYR A 22 7.66 12.84 -10.74
C TYR A 22 7.38 11.43 -10.25
N VAL A 23 7.54 10.42 -11.11
CA VAL A 23 7.23 9.04 -10.75
C VAL A 23 8.30 8.13 -11.30
N ASP A 24 9.03 7.47 -10.40
CA ASP A 24 9.93 6.42 -10.81
C ASP A 24 9.11 5.22 -11.29
N THR A 25 9.21 4.94 -12.58
CA THR A 25 8.48 3.84 -13.22
C THR A 25 8.97 2.47 -12.75
N SER A 26 10.13 2.38 -12.09
CA SER A 26 10.69 1.11 -11.60
C SER A 26 9.90 0.48 -10.45
N ASP A 27 9.17 1.29 -9.69
CA ASP A 27 8.51 0.87 -8.44
C ASP A 27 7.04 0.47 -8.65
N PHE A 28 6.51 0.57 -9.87
CA PHE A 28 5.13 0.19 -10.15
C PHE A 28 4.95 -1.33 -10.17
N MET A 29 3.91 -1.79 -9.48
CA MET A 29 3.37 -3.13 -9.66
C MET A 29 2.49 -3.18 -10.94
N GLY A 30 3.04 -2.88 -12.11
CA GLY A 30 2.34 -2.95 -13.41
C GLY A 30 2.73 -1.88 -14.43
N ASP A 31 2.08 -1.91 -15.60
CA ASP A 31 2.23 -0.89 -16.64
C ASP A 31 1.52 0.42 -16.22
N LEU A 32 2.15 1.54 -16.53
CA LEU A 32 1.61 2.88 -16.28
C LEU A 32 0.41 3.14 -17.20
N LEU A 33 -0.76 3.34 -16.61
CA LEU A 33 -1.98 3.64 -17.36
C LEU A 33 -2.30 5.14 -17.29
N PHE A 34 -2.57 5.75 -18.43
CA PHE A 34 -3.18 7.07 -18.46
C PHE A 34 -4.69 6.89 -18.39
N ALA A 35 -5.25 7.06 -17.20
CA ALA A 35 -6.69 7.04 -17.01
C ALA A 35 -7.35 8.27 -17.63
N ASP A 36 -8.66 8.17 -17.87
CA ASP A 36 -9.47 9.31 -18.28
C ASP A 36 -9.34 10.45 -17.27
N GLN A 37 -8.79 11.57 -17.74
CA GLN A 37 -8.54 12.73 -16.90
C GLN A 37 -9.78 13.62 -16.88
N PRO A 38 -10.20 14.12 -15.70
CA PRO A 38 -11.26 15.10 -15.63
C PRO A 38 -10.79 16.43 -16.22
N LYS A 39 -11.74 17.31 -16.54
CA LYS A 39 -11.41 18.69 -16.88
C LYS A 39 -10.92 19.39 -15.61
N ILE A 40 -9.67 19.80 -15.60
CA ILE A 40 -9.03 20.48 -14.48
C ILE A 40 -8.47 21.84 -14.89
N ASP A 41 -8.41 22.74 -13.92
CA ASP A 41 -7.63 23.97 -14.06
C ASP A 41 -6.14 23.65 -13.93
N LEU A 42 -5.35 24.18 -14.86
CA LEU A 42 -3.89 24.01 -14.90
C LEU A 42 -3.19 25.28 -14.40
N GLN A 43 -2.08 25.07 -13.71
CA GLN A 43 -1.16 26.14 -13.35
C GLN A 43 -0.24 26.41 -14.54
N VAL A 44 -0.09 27.69 -14.90
CA VAL A 44 0.76 28.11 -16.02
C VAL A 44 1.86 29.02 -15.50
N GLY A 45 3.10 28.56 -15.61
CA GLY A 45 4.32 29.30 -15.34
C GLY A 45 4.96 29.80 -16.64
N PHE A 46 5.66 30.93 -16.55
CA PHE A 46 6.39 31.50 -17.68
C PHE A 46 7.82 31.78 -17.25
N CYS A 47 8.80 31.28 -18.00
CA CYS A 47 10.20 31.66 -17.78
C CYS A 47 10.94 31.91 -19.10
N GLY A 48 11.96 32.77 -19.06
CA GLY A 48 12.84 32.99 -20.21
C GLY A 48 13.88 31.88 -20.27
N MET A 49 13.95 31.16 -21.40
CA MET A 49 14.86 30.04 -21.58
C MET A 49 16.32 30.50 -21.71
N TYR A 50 16.53 31.60 -22.44
CA TYR A 50 17.84 32.22 -22.64
C TYR A 50 17.73 33.75 -22.53
N PRO A 51 18.67 34.43 -21.84
CA PRO A 51 18.59 35.87 -21.55
C PRO A 51 18.65 36.79 -22.78
N TYR A 52 19.08 36.28 -23.94
CA TYR A 52 19.28 37.07 -25.17
C TYR A 52 18.42 36.59 -26.36
N CYS A 53 17.56 35.60 -26.14
CA CYS A 53 16.64 35.11 -27.16
C CYS A 53 15.20 35.46 -26.74
N SER A 54 14.34 35.80 -27.71
CA SER A 54 12.90 35.97 -27.48
C SER A 54 12.20 34.60 -27.34
N THR A 55 12.69 33.78 -26.43
CA THR A 55 12.17 32.44 -26.13
C THR A 55 11.41 32.46 -24.83
N LEU A 56 10.15 32.02 -24.88
CA LEU A 56 9.28 31.85 -23.72
C LEU A 56 9.11 30.35 -23.46
N VAL A 57 9.50 29.89 -22.28
CA VAL A 57 9.10 28.59 -21.76
C VAL A 57 7.75 28.76 -21.10
N VAL A 58 6.80 27.93 -21.51
CA VAL A 58 5.51 27.80 -20.87
C VAL A 58 5.52 26.49 -20.10
N ASP A 59 5.40 26.60 -18.79
CA ASP A 59 5.38 25.47 -17.87
C ASP A 59 3.94 25.21 -17.44
N ILE A 60 3.42 24.02 -17.73
CA ILE A 60 2.01 23.66 -17.51
C ILE A 60 1.97 22.50 -16.52
N ARG A 61 1.36 22.73 -15.36
CA ARG A 61 1.31 21.75 -14.27
C ARG A 61 -0.09 21.62 -13.67
N PRO A 62 -0.55 20.41 -13.34
CA PRO A 62 -1.69 20.26 -12.46
C PRO A 62 -1.32 20.69 -11.03
N TRP A 63 -2.31 20.94 -10.19
CA TRP A 63 -2.04 21.24 -8.78
C TRP A 63 -1.64 19.99 -7.98
N ALA A 64 -2.10 18.81 -8.40
CA ALA A 64 -1.77 17.52 -7.80
C ALA A 64 -1.78 16.38 -8.82
N LEU A 65 -1.11 15.30 -8.44
CA LEU A 65 -1.13 14.00 -9.12
C LEU A 65 -1.39 12.90 -8.09
N MET A 66 -2.29 11.97 -8.41
CA MET A 66 -2.53 10.75 -7.66
C MET A 66 -2.02 9.56 -8.46
N VAL A 67 -1.26 8.69 -7.83
CA VAL A 67 -0.69 7.49 -8.45
C VAL A 67 -1.24 6.27 -7.74
N ASN A 68 -2.02 5.43 -8.43
CA ASN A 68 -2.64 4.26 -7.82
C ASN A 68 -1.76 3.02 -7.95
N HIS A 69 -1.09 2.64 -6.86
CA HIS A 69 -0.26 1.44 -6.75
C HIS A 69 -0.98 0.27 -6.06
N THR A 70 -2.27 0.41 -5.75
CA THR A 70 -2.98 -0.60 -4.94
C THR A 70 -3.29 -1.89 -5.70
N GLY A 71 -3.34 -1.84 -7.04
CA GLY A 71 -3.72 -3.00 -7.86
C GLY A 71 -5.24 -3.20 -7.98
N ILE A 72 -6.05 -2.32 -7.37
CA ILE A 72 -7.50 -2.25 -7.55
C ILE A 72 -7.92 -0.87 -8.05
N GLU A 73 -9.10 -0.76 -8.65
CA GLU A 73 -9.70 0.53 -8.99
C GLU A 73 -10.22 1.22 -7.73
N LEU A 74 -9.89 2.50 -7.59
CA LEU A 74 -10.33 3.33 -6.47
C LEU A 74 -11.32 4.39 -6.95
N LEU A 75 -12.24 4.76 -6.06
CA LEU A 75 -13.24 5.80 -6.28
C LEU A 75 -12.84 7.05 -5.49
N LEU A 76 -12.65 8.17 -6.17
CA LEU A 76 -12.49 9.48 -5.53
C LEU A 76 -13.82 10.22 -5.57
N GLN A 77 -14.29 10.72 -4.43
CA GLN A 77 -15.54 11.47 -4.34
C GLN A 77 -15.39 12.71 -3.48
N GLU A 78 -15.81 13.86 -3.99
CA GLU A 78 -15.87 15.09 -3.22
C GLU A 78 -17.15 15.13 -2.37
N ALA A 79 -17.06 15.58 -1.11
CA ALA A 79 -18.18 15.50 -0.16
C ALA A 79 -19.38 16.40 -0.56
N ASP A 80 -19.08 17.58 -1.11
CA ASP A 80 -20.08 18.60 -1.43
C ASP A 80 -20.56 18.56 -2.88
N SER A 81 -20.13 17.54 -3.65
CA SER A 81 -20.38 17.40 -5.08
C SER A 81 -20.90 15.99 -5.40
N SER A 82 -21.78 15.87 -6.39
CA SER A 82 -22.16 14.56 -6.93
C SER A 82 -21.09 13.98 -7.87
N SER A 83 -19.97 14.67 -8.02
CA SER A 83 -18.87 14.25 -8.89
C SER A 83 -18.06 13.15 -8.23
N SER A 84 -17.82 12.09 -8.99
CA SER A 84 -16.93 11.00 -8.59
C SER A 84 -16.07 10.59 -9.77
N TRP A 85 -14.87 10.12 -9.47
CA TRP A 85 -13.87 9.76 -10.47
C TRP A 85 -13.27 8.41 -10.12
N PHE A 86 -13.08 7.59 -11.15
CA PHE A 86 -12.40 6.31 -11.02
C PHE A 86 -10.91 6.50 -11.25
N VAL A 87 -10.11 5.88 -10.39
CA VAL A 87 -8.66 5.85 -10.48
C VAL A 87 -8.25 4.39 -10.68
N PRO A 88 -8.08 3.94 -11.94
CA PRO A 88 -7.66 2.58 -12.26
C PRO A 88 -6.32 2.20 -11.61
N PRO A 89 -6.05 0.90 -11.41
CA PRO A 89 -4.75 0.45 -10.93
C PRO A 89 -3.63 0.81 -11.93
N GLY A 90 -2.48 1.22 -11.42
CA GLY A 90 -1.35 1.68 -12.23
C GLY A 90 -1.54 3.07 -12.84
N ALA A 91 -2.68 3.73 -12.58
CA ALA A 91 -2.97 5.00 -13.22
C ALA A 91 -2.34 6.21 -12.52
N VAL A 92 -1.95 7.20 -13.33
CA VAL A 92 -1.69 8.57 -12.89
C VAL A 92 -2.92 9.41 -13.18
N PHE A 93 -3.49 10.01 -12.15
CA PHE A 93 -4.73 10.78 -12.18
C PHE A 93 -4.48 12.19 -11.63
N ALA A 94 -4.85 13.21 -12.40
CA ALA A 94 -4.81 14.59 -11.98
C ALA A 94 -6.20 14.98 -11.45
N PRO A 95 -6.41 15.03 -10.11
CA PRO A 95 -7.70 15.35 -9.54
C PRO A 95 -8.11 16.79 -9.86
N PRO A 96 -9.42 17.09 -9.97
CA PRO A 96 -9.91 18.46 -9.89
C PRO A 96 -9.50 19.07 -8.55
N LYS A 97 -9.51 20.40 -8.46
CA LYS A 97 -9.05 21.07 -7.25
C LYS A 97 -9.98 20.77 -6.07
N MET A 98 -9.46 20.03 -5.09
CA MET A 98 -10.19 19.62 -3.89
C MET A 98 -9.93 20.61 -2.76
N ASP A 99 -10.68 21.71 -2.72
CA ASP A 99 -10.57 22.71 -1.65
C ASP A 99 -11.34 22.30 -0.38
N GLY A 100 -12.26 21.32 -0.49
CA GLY A 100 -13.12 20.81 0.57
C GLY A 100 -12.74 19.43 1.12
N LEU A 101 -13.75 18.75 1.68
CA LEU A 101 -13.62 17.36 2.13
C LEU A 101 -13.86 16.41 0.96
N PHE A 102 -13.16 15.27 0.96
CA PHE A 102 -13.34 14.22 -0.04
C PHE A 102 -13.20 12.85 0.60
N THR A 103 -13.54 11.78 -0.11
CA THR A 103 -13.32 10.40 0.33
C THR A 103 -12.63 9.62 -0.76
N ILE A 104 -11.88 8.60 -0.33
CA ILE A 104 -11.39 7.54 -1.22
C ILE A 104 -12.22 6.31 -0.91
N GLY A 105 -12.61 5.59 -1.94
CA GLY A 105 -13.48 4.44 -1.83
C GLY A 105 -13.12 3.34 -2.80
N LEU A 106 -13.92 2.29 -2.78
CA LEU A 106 -13.89 1.18 -3.72
C LEU A 106 -15.32 0.70 -3.97
N ILE A 107 -15.51 -0.01 -5.09
CA ILE A 107 -16.76 -0.68 -5.40
C ILE A 107 -16.56 -2.19 -5.18
N GLU A 108 -17.38 -2.78 -4.32
CA GLU A 108 -17.42 -4.23 -4.10
C GLU A 108 -18.89 -4.67 -4.17
N ASN A 109 -19.21 -5.62 -5.06
CA ASN A 109 -20.58 -6.13 -5.28
C ASN A 109 -21.63 -5.03 -5.53
N ASP A 110 -21.32 -4.08 -6.43
CA ASP A 110 -22.15 -2.92 -6.77
C ASP A 110 -22.46 -1.97 -5.59
N GLN A 111 -21.76 -2.11 -4.47
CA GLN A 111 -21.85 -1.21 -3.31
C GLN A 111 -20.62 -0.33 -3.21
N HIS A 112 -20.86 0.94 -2.87
CA HIS A 112 -19.81 1.94 -2.72
C HIS A 112 -19.39 2.01 -1.25
N TYR A 113 -18.10 1.76 -1.00
CA TYR A 113 -17.51 1.86 0.33
C TYR A 113 -16.48 2.97 0.35
N HIS A 114 -16.43 3.76 1.43
CA HIS A 114 -15.60 4.95 1.51
C HIS A 114 -14.84 5.02 2.83
N THR A 115 -13.70 5.71 2.81
CA THR A 115 -13.05 6.19 4.02
C THR A 115 -13.95 7.17 4.78
N THR A 116 -13.55 7.51 6.01
CA THR A 116 -13.97 8.78 6.62
C THR A 116 -13.58 9.97 5.74
N SER A 117 -14.22 11.12 5.94
CA SER A 117 -13.91 12.35 5.20
C SER A 117 -12.43 12.73 5.38
N LEU A 118 -11.78 12.98 4.25
CA LEU A 118 -10.39 13.34 4.11
C LEU A 118 -10.25 14.83 3.77
N GLN A 119 -9.16 15.44 4.20
CA GLN A 119 -8.80 16.81 3.88
C GLN A 119 -7.29 16.90 3.63
N LEU A 120 -6.89 17.66 2.60
CA LEU A 120 -5.49 17.98 2.37
C LEU A 120 -5.02 19.06 3.34
N SER A 121 -3.87 18.83 3.96
CA SER A 121 -3.23 19.82 4.80
C SER A 121 -2.58 20.92 3.94
N LYS A 122 -2.86 22.18 4.28
CA LYS A 122 -2.28 23.36 3.61
C LYS A 122 -0.93 23.79 4.21
N GLU A 123 -0.49 23.17 5.30
CA GLU A 123 0.67 23.60 6.09
C GLU A 123 1.86 22.64 5.92
N ASP A 124 3.08 23.20 5.91
CA ASP A 124 4.32 22.49 5.57
C ASP A 124 4.97 21.70 6.71
N ARG A 125 4.63 21.95 8.00
CA ARG A 125 4.97 21.07 9.14
C ARG A 125 4.56 21.58 10.55
N TRP A 126 4.50 20.61 11.47
CA TRP A 126 4.71 20.60 12.93
C TRP A 126 3.54 20.46 13.93
N TYR A 127 2.28 20.72 13.57
CA TYR A 127 1.15 20.53 14.49
C TYR A 127 -0.01 19.68 13.94
N SER A 128 0.16 19.07 12.77
CA SER A 128 -0.66 17.95 12.36
C SER A 128 -0.29 16.74 13.22
N LEU A 129 -0.77 16.75 14.47
CA LEU A 129 -1.16 15.51 15.15
C LEU A 129 -1.82 14.63 14.09
N LYS A 130 -1.51 13.33 14.09
CA LYS A 130 -2.12 12.33 13.19
C LYS A 130 -3.63 12.28 13.47
N PHE A 131 -4.35 13.30 13.01
CA PHE A 131 -5.79 13.36 13.05
C PHE A 131 -6.25 12.48 11.90
N GLU A 132 -7.12 11.52 12.22
CA GLU A 132 -7.82 10.75 11.20
C GLU A 132 -8.44 11.71 10.19
N GLY A 133 -8.33 11.38 8.91
CA GLY A 133 -8.89 12.19 7.84
C GLY A 133 -8.05 13.38 7.39
N ARG A 134 -6.78 13.52 7.79
CA ARG A 134 -5.87 14.52 7.20
C ARG A 134 -4.71 13.89 6.43
N ILE A 135 -4.52 14.32 5.19
CA ILE A 135 -3.36 13.98 4.36
C ILE A 135 -2.35 15.13 4.45
N PRO A 136 -1.15 14.91 5.01
CA PRO A 136 -0.14 15.96 5.12
C PRO A 136 0.38 16.33 3.73
N ARG A 137 0.91 17.55 3.57
CA ARG A 137 1.56 17.99 2.32
C ARG A 137 2.79 17.14 2.01
N GLU A 138 3.59 16.82 3.03
CA GLU A 138 4.69 15.86 2.98
C GLU A 138 4.54 14.80 4.08
N GLY A 139 4.65 13.51 3.73
CA GLY A 139 4.60 12.39 4.67
C GLY A 139 3.57 11.33 4.30
N SER A 140 3.18 10.49 5.25
CA SER A 140 2.29 9.35 5.01
C SER A 140 1.08 9.33 5.95
N THR A 141 -0.09 8.99 5.43
CA THR A 141 -1.32 8.72 6.21
C THR A 141 -1.88 7.35 5.83
N ASN A 142 -2.22 6.54 6.84
CA ASN A 142 -2.89 5.25 6.63
C ASN A 142 -4.40 5.45 6.64
N LEU A 143 -5.07 4.88 5.64
CA LEU A 143 -6.50 4.93 5.41
C LEU A 143 -7.10 3.53 5.55
N ARG A 144 -8.36 3.50 5.99
CA ARG A 144 -9.19 2.29 6.09
C ARG A 144 -10.51 2.50 5.34
N ILE A 145 -10.86 1.57 4.45
CA ILE A 145 -12.15 1.53 3.77
C ILE A 145 -12.89 0.29 4.29
N PRO A 146 -13.78 0.44 5.29
CA PRO A 146 -14.57 -0.68 5.78
C PRO A 146 -15.62 -1.09 4.76
N THR A 147 -15.69 -2.38 4.44
CA THR A 147 -16.78 -3.00 3.68
C THR A 147 -17.70 -3.78 4.61
N GLN A 148 -18.61 -4.59 4.06
CA GLN A 148 -19.52 -5.38 4.88
C GLN A 148 -18.79 -6.44 5.73
N ASP A 149 -17.80 -7.12 5.15
CA ASP A 149 -17.10 -8.25 5.74
C ASP A 149 -15.57 -8.14 5.67
N LYS A 150 -15.03 -7.04 5.13
CA LYS A 150 -13.58 -6.79 5.02
C LYS A 150 -13.23 -5.34 5.34
N VAL A 151 -11.95 -5.08 5.56
CA VAL A 151 -11.38 -3.73 5.59
C VAL A 151 -10.27 -3.66 4.56
N CYS A 152 -10.32 -2.65 3.68
CA CYS A 152 -9.22 -2.33 2.77
C CYS A 152 -8.26 -1.33 3.43
N PHE A 153 -6.96 -1.63 3.43
CA PHE A 153 -5.94 -0.74 3.98
C PHE A 153 -5.04 -0.15 2.89
N ILE A 154 -5.04 1.19 2.82
CA ILE A 154 -4.27 1.98 1.85
C ILE A 154 -3.43 3.00 2.59
N THR A 155 -2.19 3.21 2.17
CA THR A 155 -1.32 4.28 2.64
C THR A 155 -1.22 5.35 1.56
N VAL A 156 -1.51 6.60 1.92
CA VAL A 156 -1.27 7.76 1.06
C VAL A 156 0.09 8.34 1.42
N LEU A 157 1.06 8.22 0.52
CA LEU A 157 2.36 8.89 0.63
C LEU A 157 2.31 10.18 -0.20
N SER A 158 2.31 11.31 0.49
CA SER A 158 2.28 12.65 -0.11
C SER A 158 3.67 13.26 -0.16
N ARG A 159 4.01 13.87 -1.29
CA ARG A 159 5.21 14.69 -1.51
C ARG A 159 4.81 15.97 -2.23
N TYR A 160 5.56 17.04 -2.00
CA TYR A 160 5.32 18.31 -2.66
C TYR A 160 6.57 18.70 -3.45
N GLU A 161 6.50 18.57 -4.77
CA GLU A 161 7.62 18.79 -5.67
C GLU A 161 7.18 19.73 -6.78
N GLU A 162 8.00 20.76 -7.07
CA GLU A 162 7.74 21.72 -8.14
C GLU A 162 6.29 22.24 -8.18
N ASN A 163 5.78 22.68 -7.03
CA ASN A 163 4.41 23.19 -6.88
C ASN A 163 3.26 22.18 -7.17
N ILE A 164 3.57 20.90 -7.33
CA ILE A 164 2.63 19.80 -7.52
C ILE A 164 2.60 18.96 -6.23
N GLN A 165 1.40 18.66 -5.73
CA GLN A 165 1.23 17.66 -4.68
C GLN A 165 1.10 16.26 -5.29
N ILE A 166 2.10 15.41 -5.10
CA ILE A 166 2.13 14.05 -5.62
C ILE A 166 1.72 13.10 -4.50
N MET A 167 0.66 12.33 -4.71
CA MET A 167 0.09 11.39 -3.75
C MET A 167 0.15 9.97 -4.31
N HIS A 168 0.94 9.11 -3.69
CA HIS A 168 0.98 7.69 -4.03
C HIS A 168 0.02 6.91 -3.13
N LEU A 169 -0.92 6.20 -3.74
CA LEU A 169 -1.88 5.32 -3.07
C LEU A 169 -1.29 3.90 -3.07
N LEU A 170 -0.79 3.47 -1.93
CA LEU A 170 0.02 2.25 -1.77
C LEU A 170 -0.73 1.24 -0.88
N PRO A 171 -0.56 -0.07 -1.08
CA PRO A 171 -0.98 -1.06 -0.08
C PRO A 171 -0.32 -0.77 1.27
N THR A 172 -1.08 -0.73 2.37
CA THR A 172 -0.48 -0.54 3.70
C THR A 172 0.29 -1.76 4.16
N TYR A 173 -0.18 -2.96 3.82
CA TYR A 173 0.43 -4.20 4.20
C TYR A 173 0.86 -4.98 2.97
N SER A 174 2.04 -5.55 3.04
CA SER A 174 2.54 -6.46 2.02
C SER A 174 3.32 -7.60 2.66
N ILE A 175 3.36 -8.73 1.98
CA ILE A 175 4.05 -9.92 2.46
C ILE A 175 4.86 -10.57 1.34
N THR A 176 6.01 -11.10 1.71
CA THR A 176 6.93 -11.80 0.82
C THR A 176 7.24 -13.17 1.39
N ASN A 177 7.18 -14.20 0.56
CA ASN A 177 7.62 -15.54 0.92
C ASN A 177 9.09 -15.74 0.52
N ASN A 178 9.97 -15.82 1.51
CA ASN A 178 11.40 -16.07 1.35
C ASN A 178 11.76 -17.54 1.65
N THR A 179 10.79 -18.46 1.58
CA THR A 179 10.98 -19.91 1.72
C THR A 179 11.03 -20.59 0.35
N GLU A 180 11.52 -21.83 0.28
CA GLU A 180 11.54 -22.62 -0.96
C GLU A 180 10.18 -23.29 -1.26
N GLU A 181 9.19 -23.11 -0.39
CA GLU A 181 7.88 -23.76 -0.47
C GLU A 181 6.77 -22.74 -0.77
N GLU A 182 5.70 -23.19 -1.43
CA GLU A 182 4.50 -22.39 -1.59
C GLU A 182 3.72 -22.35 -0.27
N LEU A 183 3.26 -21.15 0.08
CA LEU A 183 2.50 -20.89 1.31
C LEU A 183 1.20 -20.18 0.96
N THR A 184 0.21 -20.29 1.83
CA THR A 184 -1.02 -19.49 1.74
C THR A 184 -1.06 -18.48 2.88
N VAL A 185 -1.65 -17.31 2.68
CA VAL A 185 -1.88 -16.32 3.75
C VAL A 185 -3.33 -15.85 3.80
N CYS A 186 -3.89 -15.81 5.00
CA CYS A 186 -5.18 -15.20 5.29
C CYS A 186 -4.95 -13.94 6.16
N SER A 187 -5.47 -12.80 5.72
CA SER A 187 -5.47 -11.52 6.45
C SER A 187 -6.79 -11.31 7.17
N MET A 188 -6.73 -10.98 8.47
CA MET A 188 -7.90 -10.83 9.34
C MET A 188 -7.82 -9.55 10.17
N TYR A 189 -8.89 -8.78 10.14
CA TYR A 189 -9.10 -7.62 10.99
C TYR A 189 -10.04 -7.98 12.14
N VAL A 190 -9.50 -8.06 13.34
CA VAL A 190 -10.15 -8.66 14.50
C VAL A 190 -10.57 -7.57 15.48
N TYR A 191 -11.86 -7.50 15.79
CA TYR A 191 -12.38 -6.71 16.90
C TYR A 191 -12.33 -7.59 18.16
N ALA A 192 -11.24 -7.45 18.93
CA ALA A 192 -10.95 -8.27 20.08
C ALA A 192 -11.69 -7.75 21.32
N GLY A 193 -12.79 -8.42 21.65
CA GLY A 193 -13.47 -8.26 22.94
C GLY A 193 -12.83 -9.12 24.04
N ASN A 194 -13.62 -9.43 25.07
CA ASN A 194 -13.18 -10.27 26.19
C ASN A 194 -13.30 -11.79 25.92
N ILE A 195 -13.90 -12.21 24.80
CA ILE A 195 -14.18 -13.62 24.51
C ILE A 195 -13.18 -14.14 23.46
N LYS A 196 -12.92 -15.46 23.53
CA LYS A 196 -12.11 -16.19 22.54
C LYS A 196 -12.85 -16.18 21.19
N ILE A 197 -12.32 -15.45 20.23
CA ILE A 197 -12.83 -15.44 18.85
C ILE A 197 -12.54 -16.80 18.21
N GLN A 198 -13.58 -17.44 17.68
CA GLN A 198 -13.43 -18.65 16.87
C GLN A 198 -13.05 -18.24 15.46
N LEU A 199 -11.92 -18.75 14.96
CA LEU A 199 -11.56 -18.57 13.56
C LEU A 199 -12.53 -19.36 12.67
N PRO A 200 -13.08 -18.74 11.60
CA PRO A 200 -13.85 -19.47 10.61
C PRO A 200 -12.97 -20.54 9.94
N VAL A 201 -13.56 -21.70 9.65
CA VAL A 201 -12.84 -22.85 9.08
C VAL A 201 -12.36 -22.59 7.65
N SER A 202 -13.00 -21.68 6.90
CA SER A 202 -12.60 -21.32 5.54
C SER A 202 -12.65 -19.80 5.32
N LEU A 203 -11.56 -19.12 5.61
CA LEU A 203 -11.34 -17.78 5.07
C LEU A 203 -10.61 -17.89 3.73
N PRO A 204 -10.92 -17.03 2.74
CA PRO A 204 -10.14 -16.92 1.53
C PRO A 204 -8.66 -16.69 1.84
N ALA A 205 -7.80 -17.53 1.27
CA ALA A 205 -6.36 -17.42 1.39
C ALA A 205 -5.75 -16.97 0.07
N LEU A 206 -4.68 -16.18 0.15
CA LEU A 206 -3.89 -15.76 -0.98
C LEU A 206 -2.65 -16.64 -1.10
N GLU A 207 -2.34 -17.07 -2.32
CA GLU A 207 -1.14 -17.85 -2.62
C GLU A 207 0.12 -16.97 -2.56
N LEU A 208 1.13 -17.45 -1.86
CA LEU A 208 2.46 -16.86 -1.76
C LEU A 208 3.46 -17.79 -2.44
N SER A 209 3.82 -17.43 -3.69
CA SER A 209 4.80 -18.15 -4.49
C SER A 209 6.12 -18.32 -3.73
N SER A 210 6.74 -19.48 -3.88
CA SER A 210 8.05 -19.76 -3.30
C SER A 210 9.14 -18.84 -3.86
N LYS A 211 10.22 -18.71 -3.11
CA LYS A 211 11.40 -17.97 -3.54
C LYS A 211 12.04 -18.64 -4.77
N CYS A 212 12.02 -17.95 -5.91
CA CYS A 212 12.80 -18.37 -7.06
C CYS A 212 14.27 -17.97 -6.90
N ARG A 213 15.21 -18.88 -7.24
CA ARG A 213 16.65 -18.70 -7.06
C ARG A 213 17.26 -17.58 -7.92
N SER A 214 16.56 -17.10 -8.94
CA SER A 214 17.06 -16.15 -9.94
C SER A 214 16.23 -14.86 -10.08
N SER A 215 15.17 -14.65 -9.28
CA SER A 215 14.30 -13.47 -9.40
C SER A 215 14.40 -12.56 -8.18
N CYS A 216 13.99 -11.30 -8.34
CA CYS A 216 13.68 -10.46 -7.18
C CYS A 216 12.56 -11.13 -6.37
N MET A 217 12.56 -10.88 -5.05
CA MET A 217 11.50 -11.38 -4.17
C MET A 217 10.17 -10.72 -4.57
N LYS A 218 9.13 -11.55 -4.78
CA LYS A 218 7.81 -11.05 -5.15
C LYS A 218 7.06 -10.59 -3.90
N GLU A 219 6.86 -9.29 -3.81
CA GLU A 219 6.01 -8.66 -2.80
C GLU A 219 4.54 -8.83 -3.19
N VAL A 220 3.73 -9.30 -2.24
CA VAL A 220 2.30 -9.53 -2.43
C VAL A 220 1.51 -8.57 -1.55
N PRO A 221 0.67 -7.69 -2.11
CA PRO A 221 -0.10 -6.73 -1.32
C PRO A 221 -1.26 -7.42 -0.59
N LEU A 222 -1.42 -7.12 0.70
CA LEU A 222 -2.54 -7.57 1.53
C LEU A 222 -3.50 -6.40 1.70
N LEU A 223 -4.27 -6.09 0.66
CA LEU A 223 -5.22 -4.99 0.67
C LEU A 223 -6.44 -5.27 1.56
N MET A 224 -7.07 -6.42 1.36
CA MET A 224 -8.36 -6.77 1.98
C MET A 224 -8.14 -7.67 3.20
N TRP A 225 -8.71 -7.28 4.34
CA TRP A 225 -8.59 -8.01 5.61
C TRP A 225 -9.97 -8.39 6.11
N HIS A 226 -10.22 -9.69 6.29
CA HIS A 226 -11.53 -10.19 6.70
C HIS A 226 -11.89 -9.76 8.12
N ILE A 227 -13.06 -9.14 8.28
CA ILE A 227 -13.55 -8.70 9.57
C ILE A 227 -13.99 -9.91 10.40
N LEU A 228 -13.36 -10.08 11.56
CA LEU A 228 -13.79 -11.02 12.60
C LEU A 228 -14.25 -10.22 13.81
N ARG A 229 -15.53 -10.39 14.18
CA ARG A 229 -16.12 -9.76 15.35
C ARG A 229 -16.45 -10.79 16.40
N ASP A 230 -15.98 -10.55 17.62
CA ASP A 230 -16.51 -11.23 18.79
C ASP A 230 -18.00 -10.85 18.93
N PRO A 231 -18.95 -11.80 19.08
CA PRO A 231 -20.35 -11.49 19.35
C PRO A 231 -20.57 -10.58 20.58
N GLY A 232 -19.62 -10.57 21.52
CA GLY A 232 -19.60 -9.67 22.67
C GLY A 232 -18.87 -8.35 22.47
N SER A 233 -18.36 -8.06 21.26
CA SER A 233 -17.51 -6.89 21.05
C SER A 233 -18.27 -5.57 21.06
N SER A 234 -17.67 -4.57 21.70
CA SER A 234 -18.12 -3.19 21.72
C SER A 234 -17.29 -2.31 20.78
N THR A 235 -17.75 -1.11 20.47
CA THR A 235 -17.00 -0.16 19.61
C THR A 235 -15.72 0.38 20.24
N SER A 236 -15.44 0.08 21.51
CA SER A 236 -14.21 0.46 22.23
C SER A 236 -13.17 -0.66 22.32
N ASP A 237 -13.44 -1.81 21.68
CA ASP A 237 -12.60 -2.99 21.77
C ASP A 237 -11.30 -2.85 20.96
N GLU A 238 -10.30 -3.65 21.30
CA GLU A 238 -8.99 -3.59 20.67
C GLU A 238 -9.08 -4.09 19.22
N GLU A 239 -8.62 -3.26 18.27
CA GLU A 239 -8.57 -3.61 16.85
C GLU A 239 -7.21 -4.24 16.52
N LEU A 240 -7.21 -5.50 16.05
CA LEU A 240 -6.00 -6.25 15.76
C LEU A 240 -5.93 -6.64 14.27
N CYS A 241 -4.76 -6.43 13.67
CA CYS A 241 -4.44 -6.97 12.35
C CYS A 241 -3.71 -8.31 12.56
N CYS A 242 -4.30 -9.41 12.11
CA CYS A 242 -3.72 -10.74 12.21
C CYS A 242 -3.50 -11.36 10.83
N ILE A 243 -2.42 -12.10 10.66
CA ILE A 243 -2.24 -12.98 9.49
C ILE A 243 -2.14 -14.43 9.94
N GLN A 244 -2.71 -15.34 9.15
CA GLN A 244 -2.59 -16.77 9.34
C GLN A 244 -1.93 -17.37 8.11
N ILE A 245 -0.85 -18.12 8.30
CA ILE A 245 -0.08 -18.73 7.22
C ILE A 245 -0.37 -20.23 7.19
N GLY A 246 -0.53 -20.78 6.00
CA GLY A 246 -0.84 -22.18 5.77
C GLY A 246 0.04 -22.82 4.70
N GLN A 247 0.01 -24.14 4.66
CA GLN A 247 0.73 -24.97 3.69
C GLN A 247 0.09 -26.35 3.62
N ASN A 248 -0.07 -26.91 2.43
CA ASN A 248 -0.56 -28.28 2.20
C ASN A 248 -1.86 -28.61 2.97
N GLY A 249 -2.78 -27.64 3.08
CA GLY A 249 -4.05 -27.79 3.82
C GLY A 249 -3.95 -27.61 5.34
N TYR A 250 -2.76 -27.45 5.90
CA TYR A 250 -2.56 -27.07 7.28
C TYR A 250 -2.54 -25.54 7.45
N GLN A 251 -3.03 -25.07 8.58
CA GLN A 251 -3.05 -23.66 8.94
C GLN A 251 -2.31 -23.47 10.27
N ALA A 252 -1.37 -22.54 10.31
CA ALA A 252 -0.67 -22.17 11.53
C ALA A 252 -1.59 -21.38 12.47
N HIS A 253 -1.11 -21.07 13.67
CA HIS A 253 -1.78 -20.10 14.52
C HIS A 253 -1.64 -18.68 13.92
N PRO A 254 -2.65 -17.80 14.10
CA PRO A 254 -2.53 -16.42 13.65
C PRO A 254 -1.44 -15.66 14.40
N VAL A 255 -0.70 -14.81 13.68
CA VAL A 255 0.26 -13.87 14.25
C VAL A 255 -0.30 -12.45 14.15
N VAL A 256 -0.15 -11.67 15.22
CA VAL A 256 -0.65 -10.30 15.33
C VAL A 256 0.39 -9.32 14.81
N ILE A 257 0.04 -8.55 13.80
CA ILE A 257 0.85 -7.46 13.26
C ILE A 257 0.50 -6.19 14.02
N LYS A 258 1.45 -5.67 14.80
CA LYS A 258 1.24 -4.44 15.56
C LYS A 258 1.82 -3.24 14.83
N ASP A 259 1.31 -2.07 15.16
CA ASP A 259 1.82 -0.81 14.65
C ASP A 259 3.08 -0.30 15.38
N THR A 260 3.32 -0.80 16.59
CA THR A 260 4.45 -0.42 17.45
C THR A 260 4.91 -1.63 18.28
N PRO A 261 6.22 -1.93 18.36
CA PRO A 261 7.34 -1.24 17.70
C PRO A 261 7.32 -1.37 16.16
N PRO A 262 8.05 -0.52 15.41
CA PRO A 262 8.06 -0.56 13.94
C PRO A 262 8.65 -1.85 13.36
N ASP A 263 9.56 -2.48 14.12
CA ASP A 263 10.20 -3.74 13.77
C ASP A 263 9.71 -4.86 14.68
N GLN A 264 9.21 -5.95 14.12
CA GLN A 264 8.72 -7.08 14.89
C GLN A 264 9.20 -8.41 14.32
N ARG A 265 9.37 -9.37 15.23
CA ARG A 265 9.67 -10.77 14.92
C ARG A 265 8.58 -11.63 15.56
N MET A 266 7.83 -12.33 14.73
CA MET A 266 6.81 -13.29 15.12
C MET A 266 7.21 -14.67 14.62
N THR A 267 6.73 -15.72 15.27
CA THR A 267 7.08 -17.11 14.93
C THR A 267 5.84 -17.94 14.78
N PHE A 268 5.83 -18.86 13.83
CA PHE A 268 4.78 -19.86 13.67
C PHE A 268 5.37 -21.19 13.26
N THR A 269 4.54 -22.24 13.29
CA THR A 269 4.96 -23.59 12.91
C THR A 269 3.95 -24.22 11.97
N LEU A 270 4.45 -24.97 10.99
CA LEU A 270 3.63 -25.80 10.10
C LEU A 270 4.14 -27.25 10.13
N PRO A 271 3.26 -28.25 9.97
CA PRO A 271 3.65 -29.64 9.82
C PRO A 271 4.58 -29.83 8.62
N ASN A 272 5.72 -30.51 8.81
CA ASN A 272 6.51 -30.99 7.70
C ASN A 272 5.85 -32.26 7.14
N SER A 273 5.57 -32.26 5.83
CA SER A 273 4.96 -33.38 5.10
C SER A 273 5.97 -34.35 4.48
N ASP A 274 7.26 -34.21 4.79
CA ASP A 274 8.26 -35.21 4.39
C ASP A 274 7.94 -36.60 4.97
N ASP A 275 8.36 -37.66 4.26
CA ASP A 275 7.96 -39.08 4.34
C ASP A 275 8.32 -39.81 5.68
N GLY A 276 8.16 -39.13 6.82
CA GLY A 276 8.50 -39.59 8.17
C GLY A 276 7.48 -39.15 9.24
N PRO A 277 7.83 -39.19 10.55
CA PRO A 277 6.95 -38.65 11.58
C PRO A 277 6.73 -37.16 11.33
N VAL A 278 5.49 -36.69 11.46
CA VAL A 278 5.13 -35.28 11.25
C VAL A 278 5.87 -34.41 12.26
N LEU A 279 6.99 -33.84 11.83
CA LEU A 279 7.77 -32.89 12.61
C LEU A 279 7.31 -31.48 12.25
N ASN A 280 7.02 -30.65 13.25
CA ASN A 280 6.71 -29.25 12.99
C ASN A 280 7.98 -28.52 12.55
N ARG A 281 7.90 -27.81 11.42
CA ARG A 281 8.93 -26.88 10.97
C ARG A 281 8.64 -25.48 11.52
N SER A 282 9.67 -24.80 11.99
CA SER A 282 9.58 -23.45 12.53
C SER A 282 9.80 -22.39 11.44
N PHE A 283 8.97 -21.37 11.46
CA PHE A 283 9.01 -20.23 10.57
C PHE A 283 8.96 -18.95 11.39
N LEU A 284 9.43 -17.87 10.78
CA LEU A 284 9.35 -16.53 11.34
C LEU A 284 8.74 -15.56 10.33
N VAL A 285 7.97 -14.62 10.85
CA VAL A 285 7.53 -13.41 10.14
C VAL A 285 8.26 -12.23 10.74
N THR A 286 9.07 -11.56 9.94
CA THR A 286 9.62 -10.25 10.29
C THR A 286 8.80 -9.17 9.62
N SER A 287 8.37 -8.16 10.38
CA SER A 287 7.72 -6.97 9.84
C SER A 287 8.59 -5.74 10.07
N HIS A 288 8.58 -4.83 9.10
CA HIS A 288 9.24 -3.53 9.16
C HIS A 288 8.27 -2.44 8.70
N LYS A 289 8.11 -1.39 9.52
CA LYS A 289 7.27 -0.23 9.20
C LYS A 289 8.11 0.93 8.66
N HIS A 290 7.76 1.39 7.45
CA HIS A 290 8.44 2.51 6.79
C HIS A 290 7.45 3.34 5.97
N PHE A 291 7.44 4.67 6.17
CA PHE A 291 6.51 5.61 5.52
C PHE A 291 5.04 5.15 5.53
N GLY A 292 4.56 4.65 6.66
CA GLY A 292 3.16 4.19 6.83
C GLY A 292 2.90 2.77 6.36
N GLN A 293 3.72 2.22 5.47
CA GLN A 293 3.64 0.82 5.02
C GLN A 293 4.27 -0.14 6.02
N ILE A 294 3.76 -1.36 6.08
CA ILE A 294 4.27 -2.50 6.85
C ILE A 294 4.59 -3.62 5.86
N LYS A 295 5.89 -3.88 5.70
CA LYS A 295 6.41 -4.95 4.85
C LYS A 295 6.72 -6.16 5.71
N MET A 296 6.22 -7.33 5.31
CA MET A 296 6.40 -8.60 6.01
C MET A 296 7.19 -9.58 5.17
N VAL A 297 8.08 -10.33 5.81
CA VAL A 297 8.86 -11.39 5.17
C VAL A 297 8.72 -12.67 5.98
N VAL A 298 8.26 -13.72 5.31
CA VAL A 298 8.18 -15.09 5.85
C VAL A 298 9.45 -15.83 5.49
N GLN A 299 10.11 -16.44 6.46
CA GLN A 299 11.26 -17.30 6.23
C GLN A 299 11.30 -18.46 7.22
N VAL A 300 12.10 -19.47 6.90
CA VAL A 300 12.38 -20.58 7.82
C VAL A 300 13.13 -20.04 9.03
N ASP A 301 12.78 -20.48 10.24
CA ASP A 301 13.51 -20.12 11.46
C ASP A 301 14.59 -21.17 11.76
N PRO A 302 15.88 -20.89 11.50
CA PRO A 302 16.95 -21.83 11.77
C PRO A 302 17.27 -21.96 13.27
N SER A 303 16.76 -21.05 14.11
CA SER A 303 17.08 -21.00 15.53
C SER A 303 15.87 -20.52 16.33
N PRO A 304 14.79 -21.33 16.39
CA PRO A 304 13.63 -21.01 17.21
C PRO A 304 14.05 -20.90 18.68
N GLN A 305 13.48 -19.91 19.37
CA GLN A 305 13.80 -19.66 20.78
C GLN A 305 13.36 -20.80 21.70
N MET A 306 12.29 -21.52 21.32
CA MET A 306 11.75 -22.67 22.04
C MET A 306 11.05 -23.61 21.05
N ILE A 307 11.28 -24.91 21.20
CA ILE A 307 10.60 -25.96 20.43
C ILE A 307 9.82 -26.82 21.42
N ILE A 308 8.52 -27.01 21.15
CA ILE A 308 7.66 -27.88 21.94
C ILE A 308 7.32 -29.10 21.10
N HIS A 309 7.70 -30.28 21.60
CA HIS A 309 7.32 -31.55 21.02
C HIS A 309 6.09 -32.09 21.75
N ASN A 310 5.00 -32.32 21.01
CA ASN A 310 3.87 -33.05 21.55
C ASN A 310 4.10 -34.55 21.31
N CYS A 311 4.55 -35.26 22.34
CA CYS A 311 4.77 -36.70 22.31
C CYS A 311 3.52 -37.51 22.73
N THR A 312 2.31 -37.00 22.46
CA THR A 312 1.10 -37.82 22.64
C THR A 312 1.14 -38.97 21.65
N ASN A 313 1.33 -40.19 22.15
CA ASN A 313 1.12 -41.41 21.37
C ASN A 313 -0.31 -41.39 20.81
N ALA A 314 -0.43 -41.47 19.48
CA ALA A 314 -1.69 -41.74 18.80
C ALA A 314 -2.07 -43.22 18.95
#